data_AF-A0A3Q2YAN1-F1
#
_entry.id   AF-A0A3Q2YAN1-F1
#
_cell.length_a   1.000
_cell.length_b   1.000
_cell.length_c   1.000
_cell.angle_alpha   90.00
_cell.angle_beta   90.00
_cell.angle_gamma   90.00
#
_symmetry.space_group_name_H-M   'P 1'
#
loop_
_entity.id
_entity.type
_entity.pdbx_description
1 polymer ?
#
loop_
_entity_poly.entity_id
_entity_poly.type
_entity_poly.pdbx_seq_one_letter_code
_entity_poly.pdbx_strand_id
1 'polypeptide(L)'
;LQRDLEEQKRVNSHLVKENQRLRGQLNAATNSHSFRPSCDAEFARSLKQFYHNMTSVRAQLQSLRRRRPSESCDLLGLRLFVEEHSGLLKDFSEQLEQSVSALKHDIATIVRRKRERSGTGS
;
A
#
# COMPACT_ATOMS: atom_id res chain seq x y z
N LEU A 1 1.52 -27.70 58.11
CA LEU A 1 1.20 -26.25 58.24
C LEU A 1 2.39 -25.36 57.90
N GLN A 2 3.48 -25.31 58.68
CA GLN A 2 4.59 -24.38 58.39
C GLN A 2 5.41 -24.77 57.15
N ARG A 3 5.67 -26.07 56.94
CA ARG A 3 6.28 -26.59 55.71
C ARG A 3 5.44 -26.31 54.47
N ASP A 4 4.13 -26.56 54.54
CA ASP A 4 3.21 -26.32 53.42
C ASP A 4 3.14 -24.82 53.06
N LEU A 5 3.24 -23.94 54.06
CA LEU A 5 3.29 -22.48 53.85
C LEU A 5 4.58 -22.04 53.15
N GLU A 6 5.72 -22.64 53.49
CA GLU A 6 7.00 -22.38 52.83
C GLU A 6 7.03 -22.91 51.39
N GLU A 7 6.44 -24.09 51.16
CA GLU A 7 6.28 -24.66 49.83
C GLU A 7 5.39 -23.78 48.95
N GLN A 8 4.26 -23.29 49.47
CA GLN A 8 3.42 -22.34 48.75
C GLN A 8 4.16 -21.04 48.41
N LYS A 9 4.96 -20.48 49.33
CA LYS A 9 5.76 -19.28 49.05
C LYS A 9 6.78 -19.52 47.93
N ARG A 10 7.41 -20.70 47.91
CA ARG A 10 8.36 -21.09 46.86
C ARG A 10 7.68 -21.22 45.50
N VAL A 11 6.53 -21.88 45.45
CA VAL A 11 5.73 -22.04 44.21
C VAL A 11 5.24 -20.68 43.72
N ASN A 12 4.74 -19.82 44.60
CA ASN A 12 4.26 -18.51 44.22
C ASN A 12 5.39 -17.62 43.68
N SER A 13 6.56 -17.64 44.32
CA SER A 13 7.76 -16.95 43.80
C SER A 13 8.16 -17.44 42.40
N HIS A 14 8.08 -18.75 42.16
CA HIS A 14 8.33 -19.33 40.84
C HIS A 14 7.29 -18.86 39.81
N LEU A 15 6.00 -18.92 40.15
CA LEU A 15 4.90 -18.47 39.29
C LEU A 15 4.97 -16.96 38.97
N VAL A 16 5.42 -16.14 39.91
CA VAL A 16 5.63 -14.70 39.68
C VAL A 16 6.74 -14.45 38.66
N LYS A 17 7.87 -15.17 38.79
CA LYS A 17 8.97 -15.09 37.81
C LYS A 17 8.53 -15.56 36.43
N GLU A 18 7.77 -16.65 36.38
CA GLU A 18 7.24 -17.19 35.13
C GLU A 18 6.22 -16.23 34.49
N ASN A 19 5.34 -15.62 35.28
CA ASN A 19 4.43 -14.58 34.80
C ASN A 19 5.18 -13.37 34.26
N GLN A 20 6.25 -12.92 34.91
CA GLN A 20 7.09 -11.84 34.40
C GLN A 20 7.75 -12.22 33.07
N ARG A 21 8.25 -13.46 32.94
CA ARG A 21 8.82 -13.98 31.70
C ARG A 21 7.78 -14.02 30.57
N LEU A 22 6.59 -14.56 30.84
CA LEU A 22 5.50 -14.66 29.87
C LEU A 22 4.99 -13.28 29.44
N ARG A 23 4.88 -12.32 30.36
CA ARG A 23 4.56 -10.93 30.04
C ARG A 23 5.65 -10.27 29.20
N GLY A 24 6.93 -10.55 29.47
CA GLY A 24 8.04 -10.09 28.64
C GLY A 24 7.98 -10.63 27.21
N GLN A 25 7.69 -11.93 27.05
CA GLN A 25 7.51 -12.57 25.75
C GLN A 25 6.29 -12.02 25.00
N LEU A 26 5.17 -11.84 25.70
CA LEU A 26 3.95 -11.27 25.12
C LEU A 26 4.21 -9.84 24.66
N ASN A 27 4.88 -9.02 25.47
CA ASN A 27 5.24 -7.64 25.11
C ASN A 27 6.20 -7.58 23.91
N ALA A 28 7.16 -8.50 23.81
CA ALA A 28 8.05 -8.62 22.65
C ALA A 28 7.30 -9.05 21.38
N ALA A 29 6.36 -10.00 21.51
CA ALA A 29 5.48 -10.44 20.43
C ALA A 29 4.50 -9.34 19.98
N THR A 30 3.94 -8.58 20.91
CA THR A 30 3.07 -7.44 20.59
C THR A 30 3.84 -6.29 19.97
N ASN A 31 5.08 -6.00 20.39
CA ASN A 31 5.92 -4.99 19.73
C ASN A 31 6.35 -5.40 18.31
N SER A 32 6.39 -6.70 18.01
CA SER A 32 6.57 -7.21 16.64
C SER A 32 5.27 -7.29 15.83
N HIS A 33 4.11 -7.19 16.50
CA HIS A 33 2.78 -7.05 15.89
C HIS A 33 2.20 -5.62 15.94
N SER A 34 2.92 -4.64 16.50
CA SER A 34 2.36 -3.31 16.75
C SER A 34 2.48 -2.39 15.53
N PHE A 35 1.32 -1.96 15.02
CA PHE A 35 1.05 -0.76 14.20
C PHE A 35 1.65 -0.63 12.79
N ARG A 36 2.46 -1.57 12.31
CA ARG A 36 2.84 -1.56 10.88
C ARG A 36 1.75 -2.21 10.03
N PRO A 37 1.21 -1.54 9.00
CA PRO A 37 0.27 -2.14 8.06
C PRO A 37 0.82 -3.49 7.57
N SER A 38 -0.02 -4.53 7.55
CA SER A 38 0.36 -5.80 6.94
C SER A 38 0.73 -5.56 5.47
N CYS A 39 1.61 -6.39 4.90
CA CYS A 39 1.94 -6.32 3.47
C CYS A 39 0.68 -6.29 2.58
N ASP A 40 -0.37 -7.00 2.99
CA ASP A 40 -1.65 -7.01 2.28
C ASP A 40 -2.39 -5.67 2.40
N ALA A 41 -2.33 -5.00 3.55
CA ALA A 41 -2.87 -3.65 3.72
C ALA A 41 -2.06 -2.57 2.98
N GLU A 42 -0.75 -2.74 2.83
CA GLU A 42 0.07 -1.89 1.94
C GLU A 42 -0.33 -2.12 0.48
N PHE A 43 -0.46 -3.38 0.07
CA PHE A 43 -0.85 -3.75 -1.30
C PHE A 43 -2.24 -3.24 -1.67
N ALA A 44 -3.23 -3.42 -0.79
CA ALA A 44 -4.58 -2.91 -0.99
C ALA A 44 -4.60 -1.38 -1.15
N ARG A 45 -3.76 -0.65 -0.41
CA ARG A 45 -3.64 0.81 -0.56
C ARG A 45 -3.02 1.20 -1.90
N SER A 46 -1.92 0.58 -2.30
CA SER A 46 -1.28 0.83 -3.60
C SER A 46 -2.21 0.50 -4.77
N LEU A 47 -2.95 -0.61 -4.69
CA LEU A 47 -3.98 -0.94 -5.68
C LEU A 47 -5.11 0.10 -5.71
N LYS A 48 -5.62 0.52 -4.55
CA LYS A 48 -6.67 1.54 -4.48
C LYS A 48 -6.22 2.84 -5.14
N GLN A 49 -5.00 3.29 -4.86
CA GLN A 49 -4.44 4.48 -5.48
C GLN A 49 -4.31 4.31 -7.01
N PHE A 50 -3.80 3.17 -7.47
CA PHE A 50 -3.71 2.87 -8.89
C PHE A 50 -5.09 2.93 -9.57
N TYR A 51 -6.11 2.29 -9.00
CA TYR A 51 -7.46 2.31 -9.56
C TYR A 51 -8.10 3.70 -9.53
N HIS A 52 -7.83 4.49 -8.49
CA HIS A 52 -8.28 5.88 -8.42
C HIS A 52 -7.67 6.70 -9.56
N ASN A 53 -6.35 6.60 -9.77
CA ASN A 53 -5.66 7.26 -10.88
C ASN A 53 -6.23 6.81 -12.23
N MET A 54 -6.38 5.50 -12.44
CA MET A 54 -6.95 4.94 -13.67
C MET A 54 -8.39 5.39 -13.92
N THR A 55 -9.17 5.61 -12.86
CA THR A 55 -10.53 6.14 -12.99
C THR A 55 -10.52 7.59 -13.48
N SER A 56 -9.62 8.42 -12.96
CA SER A 56 -9.43 9.81 -13.40
C SER A 56 -8.96 9.86 -14.86
N VAL A 57 -7.93 9.08 -15.19
CA VAL A 57 -7.37 8.91 -16.53
C VAL A 57 -8.44 8.47 -17.53
N ARG A 58 -9.30 7.52 -17.15
CA ARG A 58 -10.44 7.08 -17.97
C ARG A 58 -11.45 8.21 -18.20
N ALA A 59 -11.77 8.99 -17.18
CA ALA A 59 -12.71 10.11 -17.31
C ALA A 59 -12.18 11.19 -18.26
N GLN A 60 -10.88 11.50 -18.18
CA GLN A 60 -10.21 12.42 -19.11
C GLN A 60 -10.28 11.90 -20.55
N LEU A 61 -10.00 10.61 -20.78
CA LEU A 61 -10.08 10.01 -22.11
C LEU A 61 -11.52 10.04 -22.67
N GLN A 62 -12.52 9.77 -21.82
CA GLN A 62 -13.92 9.88 -22.21
C GLN A 62 -14.31 11.31 -22.57
N SER A 63 -13.82 12.31 -21.84
CA SER A 63 -14.02 13.73 -22.17
C SER A 63 -13.39 14.06 -23.52
N LEU A 64 -12.13 13.66 -23.73
CA LEU A 64 -11.41 13.88 -24.98
C LEU A 64 -12.11 13.25 -26.19
N ARG A 65 -12.66 12.04 -26.04
CA ARG A 65 -13.45 11.37 -27.09
C ARG A 65 -14.75 12.08 -27.44
N ARG A 66 -15.33 12.84 -26.52
CA ARG A 66 -16.59 13.58 -26.73
C ARG A 66 -16.37 14.93 -27.40
N ARG A 67 -15.17 15.51 -27.26
CA ARG A 67 -14.82 16.76 -27.93
C ARG A 67 -14.82 16.57 -29.45
N ARG A 68 -15.46 17.50 -30.15
CA ARG A 68 -15.47 17.59 -31.61
C ARG A 68 -15.03 19.01 -31.99
N PRO A 69 -14.34 19.18 -33.12
CA PRO A 69 -14.10 20.50 -33.65
C PRO A 69 -15.44 21.15 -34.01
N SER A 70 -15.53 22.48 -33.88
CA SER A 70 -16.74 23.21 -34.25
C SER A 70 -16.96 23.15 -35.77
N GLU A 71 -18.22 23.09 -36.22
CA GLU A 71 -18.55 23.01 -37.65
C GLU A 71 -18.12 24.26 -38.43
N SER A 72 -17.95 25.39 -37.74
CA SER A 72 -17.48 26.66 -38.30
C SER A 72 -15.96 26.85 -38.21
N CYS A 73 -15.19 25.87 -37.73
CA CYS A 73 -13.73 26.00 -37.65
C CYS A 73 -13.11 26.03 -39.05
N ASP A 74 -12.24 27.01 -39.27
CA ASP A 74 -11.34 27.03 -40.41
C ASP A 74 -10.18 26.03 -40.22
N LEU A 75 -9.30 25.92 -41.23
CA LEU A 75 -8.15 25.00 -41.19
C LEU A 75 -7.22 25.27 -40.01
N LEU A 76 -7.05 26.54 -39.61
CA LEU A 76 -6.23 26.90 -38.46
C LEU A 76 -6.85 26.41 -37.16
N GLY A 77 -8.17 26.58 -36.98
CA GLY A 77 -8.92 26.07 -35.85
C GLY A 77 -8.86 24.55 -35.74
N LEU A 78 -8.96 23.83 -36.87
CA LEU A 78 -8.80 22.38 -36.91
C LEU A 78 -7.39 21.94 -36.51
N ARG A 79 -6.36 22.64 -36.97
CA ARG A 79 -4.97 22.35 -36.58
C ARG A 79 -4.77 22.53 -35.08
N LEU A 80 -5.20 23.66 -34.52
CA LEU A 80 -5.10 23.94 -33.08
C LEU A 80 -5.84 22.88 -32.25
N PHE A 81 -7.02 22.46 -32.70
CA PHE A 81 -7.77 21.36 -32.07
C PHE A 81 -6.97 20.05 -32.06
N VAL A 82 -6.35 19.67 -33.18
CA VAL A 82 -5.53 18.44 -33.27
C VAL A 82 -4.29 18.53 -32.39
N GLU A 83 -3.59 19.66 -32.35
CA GLU A 83 -2.43 19.88 -31.49
C GLU A 83 -2.81 19.77 -30.01
N GLU A 84 -3.90 20.41 -29.59
CA GLU A 84 -4.42 20.32 -28.22
C GLU A 84 -4.79 18.87 -27.86
N HIS A 85 -5.51 18.18 -28.74
CA HIS A 85 -5.86 16.78 -28.54
C HIS A 85 -4.63 15.86 -28.46
N SER A 86 -3.60 16.13 -29.26
CA SER A 86 -2.34 15.38 -29.25
C SER A 86 -1.57 15.61 -27.96
N GLY A 87 -1.52 16.85 -27.47
CA GLY A 87 -0.94 17.19 -26.17
C GLY A 87 -1.63 16.45 -25.02
N LEU A 88 -2.97 16.49 -24.98
CA LEU A 88 -3.74 15.77 -23.95
C LEU A 88 -3.54 14.25 -24.00
N LEU A 89 -3.40 13.66 -25.19
CA LEU A 89 -3.10 12.22 -25.35
C LEU A 89 -1.70 11.88 -24.84
N LYS A 90 -0.72 12.77 -25.05
CA LYS A 90 0.62 12.63 -24.49
C LYS A 90 0.59 12.68 -22.97
N ASP A 91 -0.07 13.68 -22.39
CA ASP A 91 -0.22 13.82 -20.93
C ASP A 91 -0.88 12.58 -20.32
N PHE A 92 -1.92 12.04 -20.97
CA PHE A 92 -2.55 10.77 -20.60
C PHE A 92 -1.54 9.62 -20.55
N SER A 93 -0.71 9.50 -21.60
CA SER A 93 0.26 8.41 -21.70
C SER A 93 1.30 8.47 -20.58
N GLU A 94 1.76 9.68 -20.24
CA GLU A 94 2.70 9.92 -19.14
C GLU A 94 2.07 9.60 -17.78
N GLN A 95 0.83 10.03 -17.53
CA GLN A 95 0.12 9.73 -16.28
C GLN A 95 -0.13 8.22 -16.08
N LEU A 96 -0.44 7.51 -17.18
CA LEU A 96 -0.60 6.06 -17.18
C LEU A 96 0.72 5.36 -16.84
N GLU A 97 1.80 5.75 -17.50
CA GLU A 97 3.14 5.20 -17.27
C GLU A 97 3.61 5.44 -15.83
N GLN A 98 3.41 6.64 -15.30
CA GLN A 98 3.71 6.98 -13.91
C GLN A 98 2.91 6.12 -12.93
N SER A 99 1.60 5.95 -13.15
CA SER A 99 0.74 5.16 -12.28
C SER A 99 1.13 3.67 -12.26
N VAL A 100 1.47 3.11 -13.42
CA VAL A 100 1.96 1.72 -13.54
C VAL A 100 3.32 1.57 -12.88
N SER A 101 4.23 2.52 -13.09
CA SER A 101 5.58 2.49 -12.51
C SER A 101 5.54 2.58 -10.99
N ALA A 102 4.69 3.46 -10.44
CA ALA A 102 4.46 3.57 -9.00
C ALA A 102 3.92 2.25 -8.41
N LEU A 103 2.91 1.65 -9.04
CA LEU A 103 2.37 0.37 -8.58
C LEU A 103 3.42 -0.74 -8.61
N LYS A 104 4.21 -0.84 -9.68
CA LYS A 104 5.31 -1.80 -9.79
C LYS A 104 6.33 -1.62 -8.67
N HIS A 105 6.73 -0.38 -8.39
CA HIS A 105 7.66 -0.05 -7.32
C HIS A 105 7.12 -0.45 -5.94
N ASP A 106 5.87 -0.11 -5.67
CA ASP A 106 5.19 -0.46 -4.42
C ASP A 106 5.15 -1.98 -4.22
N ILE A 107 4.75 -2.73 -5.26
CA ILE A 107 4.71 -4.20 -5.23
C ILE A 107 6.10 -4.77 -4.95
N ALA A 108 7.14 -4.30 -5.64
CA ALA A 108 8.51 -4.75 -5.41
C ALA A 108 8.95 -4.52 -3.96
N THR A 109 8.64 -3.34 -3.41
CA THR A 109 8.92 -2.99 -2.02
C THR A 109 8.17 -3.88 -1.03
N ILE A 110 6.89 -4.14 -1.28
CA ILE A 110 6.04 -5.00 -0.44
C ILE A 110 6.56 -6.44 -0.47
N VAL A 111 6.87 -6.98 -1.66
CA VAL A 111 7.41 -8.34 -1.83
C VAL A 111 8.74 -8.49 -1.09
N ARG A 112 9.64 -7.50 -1.21
CA ARG A 112 10.91 -7.50 -0.47
C ARG A 112 10.69 -7.57 1.04
N ARG A 113 9.84 -6.69 1.58
CA ARG A 113 9.48 -6.70 3.01
C ARG A 113 8.80 -7.99 3.45
N LYS A 114 7.97 -8.59 2.60
CA LYS A 114 7.30 -9.86 2.88
C LYS A 114 8.33 -10.99 3.01
N ARG A 115 9.31 -11.05 2.10
CA ARG A 115 10.42 -12.03 2.13
C ARG A 115 11.29 -11.87 3.37
N GLU A 116 11.65 -10.63 3.72
CA GLU A 116 12.43 -10.32 4.94
C GLU A 116 11.70 -10.82 6.21
N ARG A 117 10.36 -10.76 6.23
CA ARG A 117 9.54 -11.22 7.37
C ARG A 117 9.28 -12.72 7.39
N SER A 118 9.19 -13.37 6.23
CA SER A 118 8.91 -14.81 6.14
C SER A 118 10.15 -15.69 6.36
N GLY A 119 11.35 -15.11 6.49
CA GLY A 119 12.59 -15.87 6.73
C GLY A 119 13.00 -16.79 5.56
N THR A 120 12.29 -16.73 4.42
CA THR A 120 12.56 -17.53 3.21
C THR A 120 13.71 -16.95 2.38
N GLY A 121 14.73 -16.43 3.05
CA GLY A 121 15.94 -15.88 2.45
C GLY A 121 17.14 -16.75 2.79
N SER A 122 17.25 -17.90 2.12
CA SER A 122 18.47 -18.67 1.88
C SER A 122 18.28 -19.45 0.60
#